data_AF-A0A9Q1QPE9-F1
#
_entry.id   AF-A0A9Q1QPE9-F1
#
_cell.length_a   1.000
_cell.length_b   1.000
_cell.length_c   1.000
_cell.angle_alpha   90.00
_cell.angle_beta   90.00
_cell.angle_gamma   90.00
#
_symmetry.space_group_name_H-M   'P 1'
#
loop_
_entity.id
_entity.type
_entity.pdbx_description
1 polymer ?
#
loop_
_entity_poly.entity_id
_entity_poly.type
_entity_poly.pdbx_seq_one_letter_code
_entity_poly.pdbx_strand_id
1 'polypeptide(L)'
;MWFWLGTPYSVLIYVGPCNSSEIVVVQKFIVTNNGSGHKVAGLRYKEYQLQDYSSWFLKELNNSHNWKNLKACLVKSGDCTNVAKKYKTLKQYKAAKLTPIEAGCCRPPSECGYPAINASYYDLSYHPASSNKDCKFYKNSRTVKCYNCDSCKAGVAQYMKTEWRVVAIFNVVLFFVLSIVYFVGCCARRNAVTSCSKY
;
A
#
# COMPACT_ATOMS: atom_id res chain seq x y z
N MET A 1 -6.33 16.92 24.57
CA MET A 1 -6.69 15.49 24.46
C MET A 1 -5.86 14.90 23.34
N TRP A 2 -4.96 13.98 23.66
CA TRP A 2 -4.00 13.42 22.70
C TRP A 2 -4.66 12.23 22.00
N PHE A 3 -4.77 12.26 20.67
CA PHE A 3 -5.18 11.09 19.89
C PHE A 3 -3.98 10.56 19.13
N TRP A 4 -3.44 9.43 19.59
CA TRP A 4 -2.47 8.63 18.87
C TRP A 4 -3.21 7.75 17.86
N LEU A 5 -3.21 8.12 16.58
CA LEU A 5 -3.57 7.19 15.52
C LEU A 5 -2.29 6.52 15.03
N GLY A 6 -2.13 5.23 15.39
CA GLY A 6 -0.97 4.38 15.10
C GLY A 6 -0.80 4.05 13.61
N THR A 7 -0.63 5.06 12.78
CA THR A 7 -0.06 4.94 11.42
C THR A 7 1.35 5.54 11.44
N PRO A 8 2.24 5.20 10.49
CA PRO A 8 3.54 5.88 10.40
C PRO A 8 3.44 7.36 10.02
N TYR A 9 2.22 7.87 9.82
CA TYR A 9 1.90 9.29 9.70
C TYR A 9 1.25 9.73 11.01
N SER A 10 2.07 10.00 12.02
CA SER A 10 1.61 10.58 13.28
C SER A 10 1.01 11.96 12.99
N VAL A 11 -0.29 12.13 13.25
CA VAL A 11 -0.98 13.43 13.14
C VAL A 11 -1.21 13.95 14.55
N LEU A 12 -0.49 15.01 14.93
CA LEU A 12 -0.73 15.71 16.19
C LEU A 12 -1.55 16.97 15.89
N ILE A 13 -2.74 17.05 16.48
CA ILE A 13 -3.67 18.17 16.33
C ILE A 13 -3.82 18.85 17.69
N TYR A 14 -3.39 20.11 17.78
CA TYR A 14 -3.65 20.96 18.94
C TYR A 14 -4.49 22.16 18.49
N VAL A 15 -5.66 22.33 19.10
CA VAL A 15 -6.53 23.47 18.86
C VAL A 15 -6.46 24.37 20.09
N GLY A 16 -5.74 25.48 19.96
CA GLY A 16 -5.64 26.51 21.00
C GLY A 16 -6.81 27.50 20.98
N PRO A 17 -7.02 28.25 22.08
CA PRO A 17 -8.05 29.29 22.15
C PRO A 17 -7.76 30.50 21.23
N CYS A 18 -8.83 31.20 20.84
CA CYS A 18 -8.92 32.28 19.82
C CYS A 18 -7.94 33.48 19.95
N ASN A 19 -7.18 33.56 21.05
CA ASN A 19 -6.36 34.73 21.42
C ASN A 19 -4.84 34.51 21.37
N SER A 20 -4.34 33.28 21.17
CA SER A 20 -2.89 33.01 21.05
C SER A 20 -2.64 32.05 19.89
N SER A 21 -2.31 32.63 18.74
CA SER A 21 -2.16 31.95 17.47
C SER A 21 -0.81 31.24 17.35
N GLU A 22 -0.79 29.94 17.62
CA GLU A 22 0.17 29.02 17.01
C GLU A 22 -0.56 27.76 16.54
N ILE A 23 -0.90 27.71 15.25
CA ILE A 23 -1.37 26.49 14.58
C ILE A 23 -0.13 25.84 13.97
N VAL A 24 0.49 24.91 14.69
CA VAL A 24 1.63 24.14 14.17
C VAL A 24 1.15 22.77 13.72
N VAL A 25 0.97 22.61 12.41
CA VAL A 25 0.63 21.33 11.78
C VAL A 25 1.93 20.70 11.29
N VAL A 26 2.46 19.76 12.05
CA VAL A 26 3.64 19.00 11.59
C VAL A 26 3.15 17.76 10.85
N GLN A 27 2.87 17.92 9.55
CA GLN A 27 2.60 16.78 8.68
C GLN A 27 3.93 16.26 8.11
N LYS A 28 4.43 15.13 8.62
CA LYS A 28 5.55 14.44 7.96
C LYS A 28 5.02 13.63 6.76
N PHE A 29 4.70 14.32 5.68
CA PHE A 29 4.14 13.71 4.48
C PHE A 29 5.25 13.29 3.52
N ILE A 30 5.76 12.07 3.69
CA ILE A 30 6.59 11.48 2.63
C ILE A 30 5.65 10.86 1.59
N VAL A 31 5.02 11.70 0.76
CA VAL A 31 4.50 11.22 -0.54
C VAL A 31 5.67 11.13 -1.50
N THR A 32 6.51 10.12 -1.27
CA THR A 32 7.45 9.68 -2.28
C THR A 32 6.63 9.06 -3.41
N ASN A 33 6.53 9.83 -4.51
CA ASN A 33 5.96 9.42 -5.78
C ASN A 33 6.85 8.39 -6.51
N ASN A 34 7.89 7.88 -5.85
CA ASN A 34 8.71 6.79 -6.35
C ASN A 34 7.82 5.55 -6.42
N GLY A 35 7.36 5.27 -7.64
CA GLY A 35 6.76 4.01 -7.98
C GLY A 35 7.84 2.94 -7.91
N SER A 36 7.87 2.19 -6.81
CA SER A 36 8.67 0.99 -6.55
C SER A 36 8.30 -0.20 -7.46
N GLY A 37 7.66 0.07 -8.60
CA GLY A 37 7.21 -0.94 -9.53
C GLY A 37 8.12 -0.97 -10.75
N HIS A 38 8.87 -2.06 -10.91
CA HIS A 38 9.75 -2.34 -12.04
C HIS A 38 8.94 -2.81 -13.24
N LYS A 39 9.25 -2.26 -14.42
CA LYS A 39 8.64 -2.69 -15.69
C LYS A 39 9.41 -3.89 -16.23
N VAL A 40 8.69 -4.92 -16.64
CA VAL A 40 9.27 -6.08 -17.31
C VAL A 40 8.86 -6.08 -18.78
N ALA A 41 9.81 -6.36 -19.66
CA ALA A 41 9.57 -6.41 -21.10
C ALA A 41 8.47 -7.43 -21.45
N GLY A 42 7.49 -7.02 -22.25
CA GLY A 42 6.38 -7.89 -22.67
C GLY A 42 5.24 -8.06 -21.66
N LEU A 43 5.29 -7.38 -20.50
CA LEU A 43 4.23 -7.36 -19.49
C LEU A 43 3.69 -5.95 -19.27
N ARG A 44 2.37 -5.80 -19.11
CA ARG A 44 1.73 -4.50 -18.83
C ARG A 44 1.64 -4.14 -17.35
N TYR A 45 1.79 -5.11 -16.47
CA TYR A 45 1.81 -4.92 -15.03
C TYR A 45 3.25 -4.74 -14.51
N LYS A 46 3.37 -4.21 -13.30
CA LYS A 46 4.66 -3.93 -12.66
C LYS A 46 5.03 -5.03 -11.68
N GLU A 47 6.32 -5.29 -11.53
CA GLU A 47 6.88 -6.14 -10.47
C GLU A 47 7.37 -5.28 -9.31
N TYR A 48 7.30 -5.82 -8.11
CA TYR A 48 7.66 -5.10 -6.89
C TYR A 48 8.74 -5.88 -6.14
N GLN A 49 9.80 -5.19 -5.72
CA GLN A 49 10.87 -5.78 -4.94
C GLN A 49 10.84 -5.21 -3.53
N LEU A 50 11.06 -6.07 -2.52
CA LEU A 50 10.91 -5.67 -1.12
C LEU A 50 11.97 -4.64 -0.69
N GLN A 51 13.13 -4.66 -1.34
CA GLN A 51 14.23 -3.73 -1.14
C GLN A 51 13.94 -2.28 -1.56
N ASP A 52 12.90 -2.05 -2.36
CA ASP A 52 12.48 -0.69 -2.75
C ASP A 52 11.70 0.03 -1.63
N TYR A 53 11.37 -0.67 -0.55
CA TYR A 53 10.59 -0.15 0.57
C TYR A 53 11.47 0.13 1.79
N SER A 54 10.96 0.97 2.71
CA SER A 54 11.69 1.33 3.92
C SER A 54 11.98 0.11 4.80
N SER A 55 13.06 0.19 5.58
CA SER A 55 13.46 -0.82 6.55
C SER A 55 12.36 -1.17 7.56
N TRP A 56 11.44 -0.24 7.81
CA TRP A 56 10.26 -0.47 8.65
C TRP A 56 9.31 -1.52 8.03
N PHE A 57 8.97 -1.42 6.74
CA PHE A 57 8.12 -2.42 6.06
C PHE A 57 8.80 -3.78 6.02
N LEU A 58 10.10 -3.79 5.75
CA LEU A 58 10.93 -5.00 5.82
C LEU A 58 10.81 -5.66 7.19
N LYS A 59 10.97 -4.90 8.29
CA LYS A 59 10.89 -5.44 9.66
C LYS A 59 9.50 -5.95 10.01
N GLU A 60 8.46 -5.21 9.64
CA GLU A 60 7.07 -5.57 9.94
C GLU A 60 6.63 -6.83 9.18
N LEU A 61 6.94 -6.91 7.89
CA LEU A 61 6.56 -8.04 7.03
C LEU A 61 7.46 -9.27 7.20
N ASN A 62 8.66 -9.10 7.77
CA ASN A 62 9.54 -10.21 8.12
C ASN A 62 9.20 -10.80 9.50
N ASN A 63 8.32 -10.18 10.28
CA ASN A 63 7.82 -10.76 11.52
C ASN A 63 6.88 -11.94 11.21
N SER A 64 7.36 -13.15 11.49
CA SER A 64 6.66 -14.41 11.18
C SER A 64 5.25 -14.50 11.78
N HIS A 65 5.04 -13.96 12.98
CA HIS A 65 3.73 -14.01 13.64
C HIS A 65 2.69 -13.15 12.90
N ASN A 66 3.04 -11.89 12.61
CA ASN A 66 2.16 -10.95 11.90
C ASN A 66 1.92 -11.41 10.46
N TRP A 67 2.97 -11.89 9.79
CA TRP A 67 2.86 -12.41 8.44
C TRP A 67 1.96 -13.64 8.35
N LYS A 68 1.97 -14.54 9.34
CA LYS A 68 1.09 -15.73 9.34
C LYS A 68 -0.38 -15.34 9.26
N ASN A 69 -0.80 -14.35 10.05
CA ASN A 69 -2.18 -13.86 10.06
C ASN A 69 -2.52 -13.16 8.74
N LEU A 70 -1.62 -12.30 8.25
CA LEU A 70 -1.83 -11.59 6.99
C LEU A 70 -1.89 -12.54 5.79
N LYS A 71 -1.02 -13.55 5.76
CA LYS A 71 -1.03 -14.63 4.78
C LYS A 71 -2.36 -15.40 4.80
N ALA A 72 -2.90 -15.71 5.96
CA ALA A 72 -4.20 -16.38 6.06
C ALA A 72 -5.31 -15.55 5.39
N CYS A 73 -5.29 -14.23 5.58
CA CYS A 73 -6.21 -13.30 4.90
C CYS A 73 -5.99 -13.30 3.38
N LEU A 74 -4.73 -13.26 2.92
CA LEU A 74 -4.41 -13.29 1.48
C LEU A 74 -4.85 -14.58 0.81
N VAL A 75 -4.67 -15.73 1.46
CA VAL A 75 -5.16 -17.03 0.95
C VAL A 75 -6.69 -17.06 0.91
N LYS A 76 -7.34 -16.53 1.95
CA LYS A 76 -8.82 -16.50 2.06
C LYS A 76 -9.47 -15.53 1.07
N SER A 77 -8.82 -14.41 0.75
CA SER A 77 -9.32 -13.41 -0.22
C SER A 77 -9.63 -14.02 -1.59
N GLY A 78 -8.90 -15.07 -1.97
CA GLY A 78 -9.07 -15.73 -3.26
C GLY A 78 -8.60 -14.89 -4.45
N ASP A 79 -7.86 -13.80 -4.26
CA ASP A 79 -7.39 -12.90 -5.33
C ASP A 79 -6.68 -13.67 -6.45
N CYS A 80 -5.77 -14.58 -6.10
CA CYS A 80 -5.08 -15.42 -7.08
C CYS A 80 -6.00 -16.38 -7.84
N THR A 81 -7.08 -16.83 -7.20
CA THR A 81 -8.08 -17.67 -7.87
C THR A 81 -8.94 -16.83 -8.83
N ASN A 82 -9.24 -15.58 -8.45
CA ASN A 82 -9.98 -14.64 -9.29
C ASN A 82 -9.18 -14.24 -10.53
N VAL A 83 -7.86 -14.05 -10.42
CA VAL A 83 -6.98 -13.83 -11.58
C VAL A 83 -7.08 -14.97 -12.59
N ALA A 84 -7.01 -16.21 -12.12
CA ALA A 84 -7.14 -17.40 -12.97
C ALA A 84 -8.49 -17.45 -13.71
N LYS A 85 -9.57 -17.05 -13.04
CA LYS A 85 -10.93 -17.02 -13.60
C LYS A 85 -11.12 -15.88 -14.59
N LYS A 86 -10.57 -14.70 -14.27
CA LYS A 86 -10.71 -13.46 -15.05
C LYS A 86 -9.91 -13.50 -16.35
N TYR A 87 -8.73 -14.10 -16.33
CA TYR A 87 -7.83 -14.15 -17.47
C TYR A 87 -7.60 -15.59 -17.91
N LYS A 88 -8.42 -16.06 -18.86
CA LYS A 88 -8.36 -17.45 -19.36
C LYS A 88 -7.18 -17.70 -20.28
N THR A 89 -6.73 -16.68 -21.02
CA THR A 89 -5.64 -16.81 -22.00
C THR A 89 -4.37 -16.09 -21.53
N LEU A 90 -3.20 -16.63 -21.89
CA LEU A 90 -1.92 -16.01 -21.57
C LEU A 90 -1.78 -14.60 -22.18
N LYS A 91 -2.34 -14.37 -23.37
CA LYS A 91 -2.33 -13.06 -24.04
C LYS A 91 -3.11 -12.01 -23.24
N GLN A 92 -4.30 -12.37 -22.75
CA GLN A 92 -5.10 -11.50 -21.87
C GLN A 92 -4.37 -11.25 -20.55
N TYR A 93 -3.76 -12.28 -19.97
CA TYR A 93 -3.00 -12.16 -18.73
C TYR A 93 -1.79 -11.22 -18.86
N LYS A 94 -1.00 -11.31 -19.94
CA LYS A 94 0.15 -10.42 -20.18
C LYS A 94 -0.27 -8.96 -20.38
N ALA A 95 -1.44 -8.74 -20.96
CA ALA A 95 -2.02 -7.41 -21.16
C ALA A 95 -2.84 -6.91 -19.96
N ALA A 96 -3.06 -7.75 -18.95
CA ALA A 96 -3.91 -7.45 -17.80
C ALA A 96 -3.31 -6.37 -16.91
N LYS A 97 -4.19 -5.56 -16.31
CA LYS A 97 -3.85 -4.68 -15.20
C LYS A 97 -4.06 -5.45 -13.89
N LEU A 98 -2.99 -6.05 -13.39
CA LEU A 98 -2.98 -6.75 -12.10
C LEU A 98 -2.79 -5.76 -10.95
N THR A 99 -3.38 -6.06 -9.81
CA THR A 99 -3.08 -5.34 -8.56
C THR A 99 -1.69 -5.72 -8.05
N PRO A 100 -1.06 -4.93 -7.15
CA PRO A 100 0.24 -5.27 -6.58
C PRO A 100 0.26 -6.64 -5.87
N ILE A 101 -0.84 -7.02 -5.23
CA ILE A 101 -1.00 -8.32 -4.57
C ILE A 101 -1.07 -9.43 -5.62
N GLU A 102 -1.88 -9.25 -6.66
CA GLU A 102 -2.02 -10.24 -7.74
C GLU A 102 -0.68 -10.46 -8.47
N ALA A 103 0.06 -9.37 -8.73
CA ALA A 103 1.35 -9.41 -9.41
C ALA A 103 2.49 -9.97 -8.52
N GLY A 104 2.43 -9.77 -7.20
CA GLY A 104 3.48 -10.20 -6.26
C GLY A 104 3.26 -11.60 -5.65
N CYS A 105 2.02 -12.01 -5.40
CA CYS A 105 1.71 -13.23 -4.64
C CYS A 105 1.26 -14.41 -5.51
N CYS A 106 0.64 -14.15 -6.66
CA CYS A 106 0.01 -15.20 -7.47
C CYS A 106 0.93 -15.84 -8.51
N ARG A 107 2.06 -15.18 -8.81
CA ARG A 107 3.04 -15.58 -9.82
C ARG A 107 4.44 -15.64 -9.23
N PRO A 108 5.35 -16.43 -9.82
CA PRO A 108 6.77 -16.33 -9.50
C PRO A 108 7.36 -15.04 -10.11
N PRO A 109 8.49 -14.55 -9.57
CA PRO A 109 9.29 -13.49 -10.18
C PRO A 109 9.69 -13.85 -11.62
N SER A 110 9.76 -12.86 -12.53
CA SER A 110 10.20 -13.13 -13.92
C SER A 110 11.62 -13.69 -13.99
N GLU A 111 12.48 -13.31 -13.05
CA GLU A 111 13.87 -13.80 -12.94
C GLU A 111 13.96 -15.33 -12.79
N CYS A 112 12.91 -15.99 -12.28
CA CYS A 112 12.91 -17.44 -12.13
C CYS A 112 12.87 -18.18 -13.48
N GLY A 113 12.38 -17.53 -14.55
CA GLY A 113 12.36 -18.10 -15.90
C GLY A 113 11.35 -19.24 -16.13
N TYR A 114 10.43 -19.50 -15.19
CA TYR A 114 9.43 -20.56 -15.36
C TYR A 114 8.46 -20.26 -16.52
N PRO A 115 8.28 -21.18 -17.50
CA PRO A 115 7.34 -20.95 -18.58
C PRO A 115 5.89 -20.97 -18.06
N ALA A 116 5.14 -19.92 -18.38
CA ALA A 116 3.74 -19.78 -18.01
C ALA A 116 2.86 -20.62 -18.95
N ILE A 117 2.26 -21.70 -18.43
CA ILE A 117 1.30 -22.52 -19.17
C ILE A 117 -0.08 -21.82 -19.17
N ASN A 118 -0.50 -21.32 -18.01
CA ASN A 118 -1.76 -20.60 -17.81
C ASN A 118 -1.56 -19.39 -16.88
N ALA A 119 -2.57 -18.53 -16.76
CA ALA A 119 -2.54 -17.33 -15.89
C ALA A 119 -2.21 -17.61 -14.41
N SER A 120 -2.33 -18.86 -13.96
CA SER A 120 -2.01 -19.26 -12.59
C SER A 120 -1.27 -20.60 -12.51
N TYR A 121 -0.68 -21.06 -13.61
CA TYR A 121 0.04 -22.33 -13.64
C TYR A 121 1.34 -22.17 -14.46
N TYR A 122 2.45 -22.55 -13.84
CA TYR A 122 3.80 -22.44 -14.40
C TYR A 122 4.45 -23.82 -14.45
N ASP A 123 5.24 -24.12 -15.47
CA ASP A 123 5.98 -25.37 -15.50
C ASP A 123 7.20 -25.28 -14.55
N LEU A 124 7.20 -26.10 -13.49
CA LEU A 124 8.27 -26.15 -12.50
C LEU A 124 9.29 -27.26 -12.77
N SER A 125 9.13 -27.99 -13.87
CA SER A 125 10.07 -29.03 -14.32
C SER A 125 11.38 -28.41 -14.84
N TYR A 126 11.33 -27.15 -15.25
CA TYR A 126 12.49 -26.38 -15.65
C TYR A 126 13.32 -25.93 -14.45
N HIS A 127 14.65 -25.98 -14.59
CA HIS A 127 15.55 -25.41 -13.60
C HIS A 127 15.34 -23.89 -13.51
N PRO A 128 15.26 -23.32 -12.30
CA PRO A 128 15.14 -21.88 -12.15
C PRO A 128 16.35 -21.19 -12.77
N ALA A 129 16.10 -20.20 -13.62
CA ALA A 129 17.15 -19.43 -14.28
C ALA A 129 17.94 -18.54 -13.28
N SER A 130 17.42 -18.33 -12.08
CA SER A 130 17.97 -17.47 -11.04
C SER A 130 18.18 -18.22 -9.73
N SER A 131 19.20 -17.80 -8.98
CA SER A 131 19.48 -18.27 -7.61
C SER A 131 18.56 -17.64 -6.56
N ASN A 132 17.57 -16.84 -6.98
CA ASN A 132 16.64 -16.17 -6.08
C ASN A 132 15.85 -17.18 -5.23
N LYS A 133 15.78 -16.93 -3.91
CA LYS A 133 15.11 -17.80 -2.95
C LYS A 133 13.61 -17.88 -3.22
N ASP A 134 13.01 -16.83 -3.76
CA ASP A 134 11.59 -16.76 -4.12
C ASP A 134 11.20 -17.87 -5.12
N CYS A 135 12.11 -18.25 -6.03
CA CYS A 135 11.86 -19.32 -7.00
C CYS A 135 11.66 -20.68 -6.33
N LYS A 136 12.32 -20.92 -5.19
CA LYS A 136 12.18 -22.17 -4.42
C LYS A 136 10.91 -22.21 -3.57
N PHE A 137 10.42 -21.05 -3.14
CA PHE A 137 9.21 -20.95 -2.32
C PHE A 137 7.93 -21.07 -3.15
N TYR A 138 7.98 -20.69 -4.43
CA TYR A 138 6.82 -20.77 -5.30
C TYR A 138 6.36 -22.22 -5.52
N LYS A 139 5.04 -22.46 -5.37
CA LYS A 139 4.39 -23.73 -5.74
C LYS A 139 3.09 -23.50 -6.49
N ASN A 140 2.73 -24.41 -7.40
CA ASN A 140 1.47 -24.34 -8.16
C ASN A 140 0.19 -24.58 -7.34
N SER A 141 0.27 -24.80 -6.02
CA SER A 141 -0.91 -24.98 -5.16
C SER A 141 -1.60 -23.65 -4.85
N ARG A 142 -2.94 -23.66 -4.82
CA ARG A 142 -3.78 -22.49 -4.50
C ARG A 142 -3.48 -21.89 -3.11
N THR A 143 -3.07 -22.71 -2.15
CA THR A 143 -2.84 -22.30 -0.75
C THR A 143 -1.41 -21.89 -0.45
N VAL A 144 -0.47 -22.18 -1.36
CA VAL A 144 0.96 -21.92 -1.14
C VAL A 144 1.45 -20.78 -2.03
N LYS A 145 1.18 -20.84 -3.35
CA LYS A 145 1.63 -19.87 -4.38
C LYS A 145 2.98 -19.22 -4.01
N CYS A 146 3.13 -17.90 -4.19
CA CYS A 146 4.29 -17.16 -3.70
C CYS A 146 3.98 -16.44 -2.37
N TYR A 147 3.05 -16.94 -1.55
CA TYR A 147 2.66 -16.26 -0.30
C TYR A 147 3.75 -16.22 0.77
N ASN A 148 4.89 -16.89 0.57
CA ASN A 148 6.06 -16.80 1.45
C ASN A 148 7.24 -16.06 0.79
N CYS A 149 7.08 -15.58 -0.44
CA CYS A 149 8.11 -14.90 -1.20
C CYS A 149 8.24 -13.44 -0.76
N ASP A 150 9.43 -12.88 -0.91
CA ASP A 150 9.66 -11.45 -0.64
C ASP A 150 8.97 -10.58 -1.70
N SER A 151 8.79 -11.10 -2.92
CA SER A 151 7.96 -10.46 -3.95
C SER A 151 6.48 -10.28 -3.54
N CYS A 152 5.93 -11.22 -2.77
CA CYS A 152 4.56 -11.09 -2.25
C CYS A 152 4.49 -10.05 -1.11
N LYS A 153 5.47 -10.06 -0.21
CA LYS A 153 5.60 -9.01 0.82
C LYS A 153 5.74 -7.63 0.18
N ALA A 154 6.49 -7.52 -0.92
CA ALA A 154 6.64 -6.26 -1.67
C ALA A 154 5.31 -5.80 -2.28
N GLY A 155 4.52 -6.73 -2.84
CA GLY A 155 3.17 -6.44 -3.32
C GLY A 155 2.24 -5.94 -2.21
N VAL A 156 2.32 -6.54 -1.01
CA VAL A 156 1.57 -6.09 0.18
C VAL A 156 2.05 -4.71 0.64
N ALA A 157 3.37 -4.48 0.70
CA ALA A 157 3.94 -3.18 1.07
C ALA A 157 3.45 -2.08 0.12
N GLN A 158 3.41 -2.36 -1.20
CA GLN A 158 2.87 -1.44 -2.19
C GLN A 158 1.38 -1.16 -1.99
N TYR A 159 0.61 -2.22 -1.73
CA TYR A 159 -0.83 -2.10 -1.51
C TYR A 159 -1.09 -1.21 -0.29
N MET A 160 -0.44 -1.50 0.85
CA MET A 160 -0.53 -0.68 2.06
C MET A 160 -0.10 0.77 1.82
N LYS A 161 1.01 0.99 1.10
CA LYS A 161 1.47 2.35 0.74
C LYS A 161 0.42 3.11 -0.07
N THR A 162 -0.28 2.43 -0.98
CA THR A 162 -1.31 3.04 -1.83
C THR A 162 -2.54 3.41 -1.01
N GLU A 163 -3.06 2.48 -0.21
CA GLU A 163 -4.20 2.72 0.67
C GLU A 163 -3.93 3.85 1.67
N TRP A 164 -2.74 3.86 2.27
CA TRP A 164 -2.35 4.91 3.21
C TRP A 164 -2.22 6.27 2.55
N ARG A 165 -1.78 6.33 1.29
CA ARG A 165 -1.72 7.59 0.53
C ARG A 165 -3.12 8.16 0.32
N VAL A 166 -4.12 7.33 0.04
CA VAL A 166 -5.52 7.77 -0.13
C VAL A 166 -6.07 8.36 1.17
N VAL A 167 -5.88 7.65 2.29
CA VAL A 167 -6.31 8.13 3.62
C VAL A 167 -5.62 9.44 3.99
N ALA A 168 -4.33 9.56 3.69
CA ALA A 168 -3.56 10.75 4.01
C ALA A 168 -4.00 11.97 3.16
N ILE A 169 -4.34 11.77 1.88
CA ILE A 169 -4.94 12.83 1.05
C ILE A 169 -6.29 13.27 1.62
N PHE A 170 -7.16 12.32 1.97
CA PHE A 170 -8.47 12.63 2.56
C PHE A 170 -8.34 13.44 3.85
N ASN A 171 -7.41 13.07 4.73
CA ASN A 171 -7.14 13.78 5.98
C ASN A 171 -6.66 15.22 5.74
N VAL A 172 -5.75 15.43 4.78
CA VAL A 172 -5.28 16.78 4.41
C VAL A 172 -6.45 17.66 3.92
N VAL A 173 -7.34 17.13 3.07
CA VAL A 173 -8.51 17.88 2.60
C VAL A 173 -9.44 18.25 3.76
N LEU A 174 -9.72 17.30 4.66
CA LEU A 174 -10.53 17.55 5.85
C LEU A 174 -9.93 18.64 6.74
N PHE A 175 -8.61 18.62 6.92
CA PHE A 175 -7.90 19.63 7.69
C PHE A 175 -8.07 21.05 7.10
N PHE A 176 -7.97 21.20 5.77
CA PHE A 176 -8.20 22.49 5.12
C PHE A 176 -9.62 23.01 5.35
N VAL A 177 -10.62 22.14 5.25
CA VAL A 177 -12.03 22.51 5.49
C VAL A 177 -12.23 22.98 6.93
N LEU A 178 -11.69 22.24 7.91
CA LEU A 178 -11.78 22.62 9.32
C LEU A 178 -11.08 23.95 9.62
N SER A 179 -9.94 24.20 8.97
CA SER A 179 -9.22 25.47 9.09
C SER A 179 -10.06 26.65 8.60
N ILE A 180 -10.73 26.54 7.46
CA ILE A 180 -11.61 27.59 6.93
C ILE A 180 -12.77 27.86 7.88
N VAL A 181 -13.44 26.80 8.38
CA VAL A 181 -14.55 26.92 9.34
C VAL A 181 -14.07 27.61 10.63
N TYR A 182 -12.88 27.25 11.11
CA TYR A 182 -12.27 27.89 12.28
C TYR A 182 -12.03 29.38 12.05
N PHE A 183 -11.43 29.78 10.91
CA PHE A 183 -11.21 31.19 10.59
C PHE A 183 -12.52 31.97 10.52
N VAL A 184 -13.55 31.44 9.84
CA VAL A 184 -14.87 32.08 9.77
C VAL A 184 -15.51 32.20 11.15
N GLY A 185 -15.44 31.15 11.97
CA GLY A 185 -15.94 31.16 13.35
C GLY A 185 -15.22 32.18 14.23
N CYS A 186 -13.90 32.29 14.12
CA CYS A 186 -13.10 33.29 14.81
C CYS A 186 -13.44 34.71 14.34
N CYS A 187 -13.60 34.93 13.04
CA CYS A 187 -14.02 36.22 12.47
C CYS A 187 -15.42 36.63 12.96
N ALA A 188 -16.39 35.72 12.93
CA ALA A 188 -17.74 35.98 13.43
C ALA A 188 -17.73 36.33 14.93
N ARG A 189 -16.97 35.59 15.74
CA ARG A 189 -16.84 35.85 17.18
C ARG A 189 -16.18 37.19 17.47
N ARG A 190 -15.10 37.55 16.74
CA ARG A 190 -14.44 38.85 16.90
C ARG A 190 -15.37 40.00 16.54
N ASN A 191 -16.11 39.88 15.45
CA ASN A 191 -17.08 40.90 15.03
C ASN A 191 -18.17 41.14 16.09
N ALA A 192 -18.72 40.08 16.69
CA ALA A 192 -19.72 40.17 17.76
C ALA A 192 -19.16 40.85 19.04
N VAL A 193 -17.90 40.60 19.40
CA VAL A 193 -17.25 41.23 20.56
C VAL A 193 -17.02 42.74 20.31
N THR A 194 -16.60 43.13 19.11
CA THR A 194 -16.45 44.57 18.76
C THR A 194 -17.77 45.33 18.74
N SER A 195 -18.90 44.69 18.42
CA SER A 195 -20.22 45.33 18.47
C SER A 195 -20.73 45.54 19.91
N CYS A 196 -20.36 44.69 20.87
CA CYS A 196 -20.70 44.90 22.29
C CYS A 196 -19.83 45.96 22.99
N SER A 197 -18.62 46.23 22.49
CA SER A 197 -17.75 47.27 23.06
C SER A 197 -18.12 48.70 22.63
N LYS A 198 -19.04 48.85 21.67
CA LYS A 198 -19.46 50.14 21.11
C LYS A 198 -20.75 50.70 21.75
N TYR A 199 -21.28 50.04 22.79
CA TYR A 199 -22.47 50.46 23.52
C TYR A 199 -22.16 50.60 25.01
#